data_AF-T1GB21-F1
#
_entry.id   AF-T1GB21-F1
#
_cell.length_a   1.000
_cell.length_b   1.000
_cell.length_c   1.000
_cell.angle_alpha   90.00
_cell.angle_beta   90.00
_cell.angle_gamma   90.00
#
_symmetry.space_group_name_H-M   'P 1'
#
loop_
_entity.id
_entity.type
_entity.pdbx_description
1 polymer ?
#
loop_
_entity_poly.entity_id
_entity_poly.type
_entity_poly.pdbx_seq_one_letter_code
_entity_poly.pdbx_strand_id
1 'polypeptide(L)' 'QTTQARSSYLNTEILWGHRFDPVTTYNKERQAYEVDYKRFNETTQDGFRTPEQTTFSLRQMSLNPSEPTPVS' A
#
# COMPACT_ATOMS: atom_id res chain seq x y z
N GLN A 1 -14.79 -28.78 7.56
CA GLN A 1 -14.98 -27.67 8.50
C GLN A 1 -14.77 -26.37 7.73
N THR A 2 -15.63 -25.37 7.90
CA THR A 2 -15.49 -24.04 7.28
C THR A 2 -15.22 -23.02 8.38
N THR A 3 -14.22 -22.15 8.16
CA THR A 3 -13.88 -21.02 9.04
C THR A 3 -14.12 -19.72 8.29
N GLN A 4 -14.65 -18.71 8.98
CA GLN A 4 -14.83 -17.37 8.45
C GLN A 4 -14.22 -16.35 9.41
N ALA A 5 -13.34 -15.49 8.90
CA ALA A 5 -12.83 -14.31 9.56
C ALA A 5 -13.25 -13.07 8.75
N ARG A 6 -13.59 -11.97 9.45
CA ARG A 6 -14.05 -10.72 8.84
C ARG A 6 -13.35 -9.54 9.50
N SER A 7 -12.97 -8.55 8.69
CA SER A 7 -12.43 -7.26 9.12
C SER A 7 -13.05 -6.16 8.25
N SER A 8 -13.06 -4.92 8.74
CA SER A 8 -13.62 -3.75 8.06
C SER A 8 -12.68 -2.56 8.19
N TYR A 9 -12.73 -1.63 7.22
CA TYR A 9 -11.97 -0.39 7.23
C TYR A 9 -12.89 0.82 6.98
N LEU A 10 -12.78 1.85 7.82
CA LEU A 10 -13.39 3.16 7.66
C LEU A 10 -12.56 4.02 6.70
N ASN A 11 -13.15 5.09 6.15
CA ASN A 11 -12.42 6.02 5.28
C ASN A 11 -11.18 6.62 5.96
N THR A 12 -11.22 6.82 7.28
CA THR A 12 -10.09 7.33 8.08
C THR A 12 -8.99 6.29 8.31
N GLU A 13 -9.25 5.01 8.04
CA GLU A 13 -8.29 3.91 8.18
C GLU A 13 -7.59 3.60 6.85
N ILE A 14 -8.02 4.23 5.75
CA ILE A 14 -7.39 4.14 4.44
C ILE A 14 -6.31 5.22 4.35
N LEU A 15 -5.06 4.83 4.54
CA LEU A 15 -3.92 5.73 4.48
C LEU A 15 -3.37 5.80 3.04
N TRP A 16 -3.71 6.86 2.31
CA TRP A 16 -3.19 7.06 0.94
C TRP A 16 -1.70 7.42 0.96
N GLY A 17 -0.92 6.83 0.05
CA GLY A 17 0.53 7.01 0.02
C GLY A 17 1.30 6.33 1.14
N HIS A 18 0.69 5.40 1.87
CA HIS A 18 1.38 4.56 2.86
C HIS A 18 1.71 3.18 2.27
N ARG A 19 2.84 2.61 2.70
CA ARG A 19 3.27 1.25 2.36
C ARG A 19 3.50 0.44 3.63
N PHE A 20 3.07 -0.82 3.65
CA PHE A 20 3.38 -1.75 4.73
C PHE A 20 4.87 -2.05 4.79
N ASP A 21 5.38 -2.15 6.01
CA ASP A 21 6.77 -2.51 6.24
C ASP A 21 7.02 -3.99 5.89
N PRO A 22 8.18 -4.33 5.31
CA PRO A 22 8.52 -5.72 5.03
C PRO A 22 8.69 -6.49 6.34
N VAL A 23 7.81 -7.46 6.57
CA VAL A 23 7.78 -8.27 7.80
C VAL A 23 8.55 -9.58 7.70
N THR A 24 8.91 -10.01 6.49
CA THR A 24 9.53 -11.32 6.27
C THR A 24 11.04 -11.17 6.09
N THR A 25 11.81 -11.87 6.92
CA THR A 25 13.27 -11.93 6.82
C THR A 25 13.73 -13.38 6.70
N TYR A 26 14.69 -13.64 5.82
CA TYR A 26 15.28 -14.97 5.69
C TYR A 26 16.42 -15.15 6.70
N ASN A 27 16.25 -16.09 7.63
CA ASN A 27 17.26 -16.46 8.59
C ASN A 27 18.15 -17.56 8.00
N LYS A 28 19.39 -17.19 7.63
CA LYS A 28 20.37 -18.10 7.03
C LYS A 28 20.85 -19.19 7.99
N GLU A 29 20.89 -18.92 9.29
CA GLU A 29 21.36 -19.89 10.30
C GLU A 29 20.31 -20.99 10.52
N ARG A 30 19.04 -20.60 10.53
CA ARG A 30 17.90 -21.52 10.70
C ARG A 30 17.38 -22.07 9.38
N GLN A 31 17.92 -21.61 8.25
CA GLN A 31 17.49 -21.93 6.88
C GLN A 31 15.97 -21.74 6.69
N ALA A 32 15.40 -20.71 7.32
CA ALA A 32 13.95 -20.51 7.39
C ALA A 32 13.56 -19.04 7.23
N TYR A 33 12.30 -18.80 6.81
CA TYR A 33 11.72 -17.46 6.81
C TYR A 33 11.09 -17.16 8.17
N GLU A 34 11.47 -16.02 8.73
CA GLU A 34 10.92 -15.50 9.97
C GLU A 34 10.03 -14.30 9.65
N VAL A 35 8.88 -14.23 10.33
CA VAL A 35 7.90 -13.15 10.15
C VAL A 35 7.83 -12.35 11.44
N ASP A 36 8.14 -11.06 11.37
CA ASP A 36 7.99 -10.13 12.49
C ASP A 36 6.55 -9.61 12.55
N TYR A 37 5.73 -10.24 13.40
CA TYR A 37 4.35 -9.84 13.62
C TYR A 37 4.19 -8.46 14.27
N LYS A 38 5.25 -7.90 14.89
CA LYS A 38 5.18 -6.54 15.47
C LYS A 38 5.02 -5.50 14.37
N ARG A 39 5.68 -5.72 13.23
CA ARG A 39 5.71 -4.81 12.09
C ARG A 39 4.55 -5.04 11.12
N PHE A 40 3.69 -6.02 11.37
CA PHE A 40 2.60 -6.40 10.47
C PHE A 40 1.60 -5.27 10.21
N ASN A 41 1.31 -4.47 11.23
CA ASN A 41 0.41 -3.32 11.11
C ASN A 41 1.17 -2.00 10.90
N GLU A 42 2.49 -2.02 10.87
CA GLU A 42 3.30 -0.82 10.67
C GLU A 42 3.26 -0.39 9.20
N THR A 43 3.01 0.90 8.98
CA THR A 43 3.04 1.49 7.65
C THR A 43 3.96 2.70 7.65
N THR A 44 4.73 2.84 6.57
CA THR A 44 5.60 3.97 6.34
C THR A 44 4.99 4.87 5.27
N GLN A 45 4.98 6.18 5.50
CA GLN A 45 4.50 7.17 4.54
C GLN A 45 5.52 7.31 3.39
N ASP A 46 5.12 6.94 2.17
CA ASP A 46 5.87 7.09 0.91
C ASP A 46 5.05 7.91 -0.09
N GLY A 47 4.59 9.09 0.37
CA GLY A 47 3.73 9.99 -0.40
C GLY A 47 4.42 10.61 -1.62
N PHE A 48 5.76 10.60 -1.69
CA PHE A 48 6.48 11.20 -2.81
C PHE A 48 6.28 10.47 -4.15
N ARG A 49 5.98 9.16 -4.11
CA ARG A 49 5.78 8.33 -5.31
C ARG A 49 4.32 8.05 -5.63
N THR A 50 3.41 8.42 -4.73
CA THR A 50 1.99 8.08 -4.87
C THR A 50 1.24 9.29 -5.41
N PRO A 51 0.68 9.23 -6.63
CA PRO A 51 -0.11 10.32 -7.15
C PRO A 51 -1.38 10.53 -6.32
N GLU A 52 -1.73 11.79 -6.06
CA GLU A 52 -2.99 12.17 -5.39
C GLU A 52 -4.22 11.99 -6.32
N GLN A 53 -3.98 11.82 -7.63
CA GLN A 53 -5.04 11.67 -8.61
C GLN A 53 -5.65 10.26 -8.57
N THR A 54 -6.96 10.19 -8.78
CA THR A 54 -7.68 8.92 -8.95
C THR A 54 -7.10 8.11 -10.12
N THR A 55 -7.20 6.79 -10.02
CA THR A 55 -6.80 5.85 -11.09
C THR A 55 -7.40 6.20 -12.46
N PHE A 56 -8.64 6.68 -12.51
CA PHE A 56 -9.29 7.17 -13.73
C PHE A 56 -8.54 8.35 -14.35
N SER A 57 -8.25 9.38 -13.55
CA SER A 57 -7.53 10.57 -14.00
C SER A 57 -6.12 10.23 -14.47
N LEU A 58 -5.40 9.36 -13.75
CA LEU A 58 -4.08 8.86 -14.17
C LEU A 58 -4.13 8.12 -15.51
N ARG A 59 -5.16 7.28 -15.70
CA ARG A 59 -5.37 6.58 -16.97
C ARG A 59 -5.62 7.57 -18.11
N GLN A 60 -6.44 8.59 -17.88
CA GLN A 60 -6.71 9.62 -18.88
C GLN A 60 -5.44 10.41 -19.24
N MET A 61 -4.62 10.77 -18.25
CA MET A 61 -3.32 11.44 -18.47
C MET A 61 -2.34 10.55 -19.26
N SER A 62 -2.32 9.24 -19.01
CA SER A 62 -1.48 8.30 -19.76
C SER A 62 -1.89 8.17 -21.23
N LEU A 63 -3.15 8.42 -21.54
CA LEU A 63 -3.70 8.37 -22.90
C LEU A 63 -3.53 9.71 -23.62
N ASN A 64 -3.59 10.83 -22.88
CA ASN A 64 -3.48 12.19 -23.41
C ASN A 64 -2.42 13.00 -22.64
N PRO A 65 -1.12 12.80 -22.90
CA PRO A 65 -0.03 13.44 -22.15
C PRO A 65 0.11 14.97 -22.36
N SER A 66 -0.72 15.58 -23.21
CA SER A 66 -0.70 17.00 -23.55
C SER A 66 -1.62 17.89 -22.72
N GLU A 67 -2.50 17.32 -21.88
CA GLU A 67 -3.33 18.13 -20.96
C GLU A 67 -2.56 18.44 -19.67
N PRO A 68 -2.46 19.72 -19.24
CA PRO A 68 -1.85 20.06 -17.97
C PRO A 68 -2.67 19.45 -16.83
N THR A 69 -1.98 18.88 -15.84
CA THR A 69 -2.61 18.32 -14.64
C THR A 69 -3.52 19.37 -14.00
N PRO A 70 -4.79 19.03 -13.69
CA PRO A 70 -5.65 19.94 -12.94
C PRO A 70 -5.00 20.15 -11.56
N VAL A 71 -4.59 21.40 -11.32
CA VAL A 71 -4.15 21.85 -10.01
C VAL A 71 -5.39 21.88 -9.13
N SER A 72 -5.36 21.14 -8.01
CA SER A 72 -6.46 21.11 -7.05
C SER A 72 -6.58 22.42 -6.29
#